data_AF-A0A8S0TN67-F1
#
_entry.id   AF-A0A8S0TN67-F1
#
_cell.length_a   1.000
_cell.length_b   1.000
_cell.length_c   1.000
_cell.angle_alpha   90.00
_cell.angle_beta   90.00
_cell.angle_gamma   90.00
#
_symmetry.space_group_name_H-M   'P 1'
#
loop_
_entity.id
_entity.type
_entity.pdbx_description
1 polymer ?
#
loop_
_entity_poly.entity_id
_entity_poly.type
_entity_poly.pdbx_seq_one_letter_code
_entity_poly.pdbx_strand_id
1 'polypeptide(L)'
;MERVTMEEDDIHEIGEEEKGKLNDVDYLTGNSLPNDILLYAVPVCGPYSAVQSYKYRVKIPGTLKKGKAAKAAINLFNHIPEATGREKELMKACTDPELVAAIIGNVKISATGLTQLKQKQKRSKTTNGGDS
;
A
#
# COMPACT_ATOMS: atom_id res chain seq x y z
N MET A 1 10.34 20.80 2.81
CA MET A 1 10.24 19.66 3.74
C MET A 1 11.65 19.42 4.19
N GLU A 2 11.95 19.77 5.45
CA GLU A 2 13.28 19.79 6.01
C GLU A 2 13.87 18.38 5.91
N ARG A 3 14.91 18.22 5.08
CA ARG A 3 15.75 17.03 5.13
C ARG A 3 16.37 17.06 6.51
N VAL A 4 15.93 16.19 7.41
CA VAL A 4 16.69 15.92 8.63
C VAL A 4 17.96 15.22 8.15
N THR A 5 18.99 16.01 7.86
CA THR A 5 20.36 15.52 7.79
C THR A 5 20.73 15.13 9.22
N MET A 6 20.40 13.90 9.60
CA MET A 6 21.12 13.25 10.70
C MET A 6 22.56 13.16 10.23
N GLU A 7 23.46 13.84 10.94
CA GLU A 7 24.89 13.78 10.70
C GLU A 7 25.31 12.31 10.75
N GLU A 8 26.12 11.87 9.78
CA GLU A 8 26.51 10.45 9.59
C GLU A 8 27.29 9.88 10.79
N ASP A 9 27.67 10.73 11.75
CA ASP A 9 28.48 10.42 12.93
C ASP A 9 27.66 9.82 14.11
N ASP A 10 26.32 9.84 14.07
CA ASP A 10 25.45 9.30 15.15
C ASP A 10 24.84 7.92 14.84
N ILE A 11 25.29 7.23 13.77
CA ILE A 11 24.87 5.85 13.49
C ILE A 11 25.79 4.91 14.25
N HIS A 12 25.46 4.68 15.52
CA HIS A 12 26.15 3.68 16.33
C HIS A 12 25.77 2.27 15.86
N GLU A 13 26.77 1.42 15.60
CA GLU A 13 26.53 0.00 15.36
C GLU A 13 25.89 -0.59 16.63
N ILE A 14 24.68 -1.15 16.49
CA ILE A 14 23.93 -1.73 17.61
C ILE A 14 24.78 -2.85 18.22
N GLY A 15 25.17 -2.69 19.49
CA GLY A 15 25.96 -3.70 20.21
C GLY A 15 25.22 -5.04 20.30
N GLU A 16 25.94 -6.16 20.42
CA GLU A 16 25.33 -7.50 20.47
C GLU A 16 24.25 -7.64 21.55
N GLU A 17 24.44 -6.98 22.69
CA GLU A 17 23.50 -6.99 23.81
C GLU A 17 22.21 -6.21 23.53
N GLU A 18 22.28 -5.15 22.71
CA GLU A 18 21.11 -4.41 22.24
C GLU A 18 20.42 -5.10 21.08
N LYS A 19 21.16 -5.80 20.21
CA LYS A 19 20.56 -6.65 19.17
C LYS A 19 19.65 -7.72 19.77
N GLY A 20 20.01 -8.27 20.93
CA GLY A 20 19.17 -9.22 21.67
C GLY A 20 17.87 -8.64 22.24
N LYS A 21 17.71 -7.32 22.26
CA LYS A 21 16.51 -6.62 22.74
C LYS A 21 15.57 -6.17 21.60
N LEU A 22 16.02 -6.27 20.35
CA LEU A 22 15.18 -5.96 19.19
C LEU A 22 14.01 -6.93 19.12
N ASN A 23 12.85 -6.40 18.77
CA ASN A 23 11.66 -7.17 18.47
C ASN A 23 11.31 -7.04 16.97
N ASP A 24 10.32 -7.83 16.52
CA ASP A 24 9.92 -7.86 15.11
C ASP A 24 9.49 -6.48 14.56
N VAL A 25 8.99 -5.58 15.41
CA VAL A 25 8.54 -4.23 15.02
C VAL A 25 9.72 -3.32 14.72
N ASP A 26 10.88 -3.53 15.35
CA ASP A 26 12.08 -2.72 15.13
C ASP A 26 12.68 -2.94 13.74
N TYR A 27 12.31 -4.03 13.06
CA TYR A 27 12.68 -4.31 11.67
C TYR A 27 11.76 -3.62 10.64
N LEU A 28 10.68 -2.97 11.08
CA LEU A 28 9.73 -2.30 10.19
C LEU A 28 10.03 -0.80 10.14
N THR A 29 10.15 -0.25 8.92
CA THR A 29 10.30 1.19 8.70
C THR A 29 9.30 1.71 7.66
N GLY A 30 8.78 2.91 7.90
CA GLY A 30 7.97 3.66 6.94
C GLY A 30 8.81 4.59 6.03
N ASN A 31 10.11 4.73 6.32
CA ASN A 31 11.07 5.59 5.65
C ASN A 31 12.40 4.86 5.51
N SER A 32 12.50 4.03 4.48
CA SER A 32 13.77 3.36 4.17
C SER A 32 14.85 4.35 3.73
N LEU A 33 16.06 4.11 4.20
CA LEU A 33 17.26 4.84 3.81
C LEU A 33 17.87 4.24 2.54
N PRO A 34 18.71 4.98 1.79
CA PRO A 34 19.32 4.50 0.55
C PRO A 34 20.21 3.25 0.71
N ASN A 35 20.76 3.03 1.90
CA ASN A 35 21.62 1.91 2.26
C ASN A 35 20.85 0.73 2.89
N ASP A 36 19.55 0.83 3.09
CA ASP A 36 18.74 -0.24 3.67
C ASP A 36 18.56 -1.40 2.69
N ILE A 37 18.54 -2.63 3.22
CA ILE A 37 18.21 -3.84 2.46
C ILE A 37 16.73 -4.18 2.68
N LEU A 38 15.91 -3.92 1.66
CA LEU A 38 14.46 -4.18 1.74
C LEU A 38 14.13 -5.64 1.43
N LEU A 39 13.56 -6.31 2.44
CA LEU A 39 13.19 -7.73 2.37
C LEU A 39 11.77 -7.93 1.85
N TYR A 40 10.79 -7.21 2.39
CA TYR A 40 9.38 -7.32 2.07
C TYR A 40 8.66 -5.99 2.28
N ALA A 41 7.45 -5.86 1.73
CA ALA A 41 6.55 -4.74 1.99
C ALA A 41 5.32 -5.25 2.76
N VAL A 42 4.92 -4.52 3.80
CA VAL A 42 3.73 -4.87 4.60
C VAL A 42 2.68 -3.76 4.44
N PRO A 43 1.49 -4.07 3.90
CA PRO A 43 0.42 -3.09 3.86
C PRO A 43 -0.18 -2.90 5.25
N VAL A 44 -0.28 -1.65 5.68
CA VAL A 44 -0.86 -1.27 6.99
C VAL A 44 -1.93 -0.20 6.82
N CYS A 45 -2.87 -0.16 7.77
CA CYS A 45 -3.84 0.93 7.88
C CYS A 45 -3.87 1.42 9.31
N GLY A 46 -3.79 2.73 9.47
CA GLY A 46 -3.82 3.38 10.78
C GLY A 46 -4.29 4.82 10.70
N PRO A 47 -4.43 5.50 11.85
CA PRO A 47 -4.72 6.92 11.91
C PRO A 47 -3.69 7.73 11.10
N TYR A 48 -4.15 8.77 10.40
CA TYR A 48 -3.27 9.56 9.53
C TYR A 48 -2.11 10.23 10.30
N SER A 49 -2.32 10.55 11.58
CA SER A 49 -1.29 11.08 12.48
C SER A 49 -0.13 10.08 12.68
N ALA A 50 -0.42 8.79 12.75
CA ALA A 50 0.60 7.75 12.97
C ALA A 50 1.43 7.46 11.72
N VAL A 51 0.84 7.62 10.53
CA VAL A 51 1.50 7.34 9.24
C VAL A 51 1.97 8.59 8.51
N GLN A 52 1.91 9.76 9.13
CA GLN A 52 2.23 11.03 8.48
C GLN A 52 3.69 11.11 8.04
N SER A 53 4.60 10.45 8.77
CA SER A 53 6.01 10.40 8.43
C SER A 53 6.32 9.47 7.26
N TYR A 54 5.43 8.54 6.89
CA TYR A 54 5.75 7.48 5.93
C TYR A 54 5.90 8.02 4.50
N LYS A 55 6.91 7.53 3.78
CA LYS A 55 7.14 7.85 2.37
C LYS A 55 5.94 7.45 1.49
N TYR A 56 5.42 6.25 1.68
CA TYR A 56 4.29 5.69 0.93
C TYR A 56 3.00 5.72 1.75
N ARG A 57 2.22 6.79 1.60
CA ARG A 57 0.95 6.95 2.32
C ARG A 57 -0.14 7.54 1.45
N VAL A 58 -1.38 7.14 1.70
CA VAL A 58 -2.57 7.69 1.04
C VAL A 58 -3.75 7.67 2.00
N LYS A 59 -4.58 8.72 1.94
CA LYS A 59 -5.87 8.73 2.62
C LYS A 59 -6.90 7.99 1.77
N ILE A 60 -7.53 6.96 2.31
CA ILE A 60 -8.56 6.19 1.60
C ILE A 60 -9.95 6.74 1.96
N PRO A 61 -10.69 7.34 1.01
CA PRO A 61 -12.04 7.81 1.26
C PRO A 61 -13.04 6.64 1.38
N GLY A 62 -14.01 6.77 2.30
CA GLY A 62 -14.95 5.72 2.71
C GLY A 62 -15.96 5.22 1.66
N THR A 63 -15.91 5.72 0.43
CA THR A 63 -16.88 5.41 -0.64
C THR A 63 -16.37 4.40 -1.68
N LEU A 64 -15.10 3.97 -1.62
CA LEU A 64 -14.45 3.19 -2.68
C LEU A 64 -14.21 1.73 -2.27
N LYS A 65 -14.68 0.74 -3.04
CA LYS A 65 -14.41 -0.71 -2.79
C LYS A 65 -12.94 -0.97 -2.45
N LYS A 66 -12.67 -1.78 -1.42
CA LYS A 66 -11.32 -2.07 -0.89
C LYS A 66 -10.31 -2.40 -1.97
N GLY A 67 -10.64 -3.35 -2.87
CA GLY A 67 -9.73 -3.74 -3.96
C GLY A 67 -9.44 -2.62 -4.97
N LYS A 68 -10.39 -1.71 -5.21
CA LYS A 68 -10.14 -0.53 -6.07
C LYS A 68 -9.26 0.48 -5.36
N ALA A 69 -9.49 0.72 -4.07
CA ALA A 69 -8.65 1.61 -3.27
C ALA A 69 -7.21 1.09 -3.18
N ALA A 70 -7.02 -0.20 -2.90
CA ALA A 70 -5.71 -0.85 -2.89
C ALA A 70 -4.97 -0.67 -4.22
N LYS A 71 -5.62 -1.00 -5.34
CA LYS A 71 -5.00 -0.86 -6.69
C LYS A 71 -4.67 0.59 -7.02
N ALA A 72 -5.54 1.54 -6.66
CA ALA A 72 -5.26 2.96 -6.85
C ALA A 72 -4.07 3.43 -6.00
N ALA A 73 -3.96 2.96 -4.75
CA ALA A 73 -2.84 3.27 -3.86
C ALA A 73 -1.50 2.75 -4.41
N ILE A 74 -1.43 1.48 -4.77
CA ILE A 74 -0.21 0.89 -5.36
C ILE A 74 0.16 1.58 -6.68
N ASN A 75 -0.83 1.92 -7.50
CA ASN A 75 -0.57 2.67 -8.73
C ASN A 75 0.01 4.07 -8.44
N LEU A 76 -0.54 4.78 -7.45
CA LEU A 76 -0.01 6.07 -7.01
C LEU A 76 1.45 5.94 -6.56
N PHE A 77 1.75 4.95 -5.72
CA PHE A 77 3.10 4.74 -5.17
C PHE A 77 4.13 4.37 -6.25
N ASN A 78 3.72 3.64 -7.29
CA ASN A 78 4.59 3.33 -8.43
C ASN A 78 5.04 4.57 -9.24
N HIS A 79 4.28 5.65 -9.17
CA HIS A 79 4.55 6.90 -9.89
C HIS A 79 5.24 7.96 -9.02
N ILE A 80 5.58 7.64 -7.77
CA ILE A 80 6.39 8.54 -6.94
C ILE A 80 7.81 8.63 -7.54
N PRO A 81 8.32 9.84 -7.84
CA PRO A 81 9.62 10.01 -8.49
C PRO A 81 10.79 9.41 -7.72
N GLU A 82 10.72 9.46 -6.39
CA GLU A 82 11.75 8.98 -5.45
C GLU A 82 11.64 7.48 -5.14
N ALA A 83 10.72 6.76 -5.80
CA ALA A 83 10.57 5.33 -5.60
C ALA A 83 11.60 4.55 -6.42
N THR A 84 12.45 3.81 -5.71
CA THR A 84 13.45 2.89 -6.27
C THR A 84 12.79 1.71 -6.97
N GLY A 85 13.54 1.03 -7.84
CA GLY A 85 13.06 -0.20 -8.49
C GLY A 85 12.69 -1.28 -7.47
N ARG A 86 13.49 -1.41 -6.40
CA ARG A 86 13.27 -2.40 -5.34
C ARG A 86 11.99 -2.13 -4.54
N GLU A 87 11.75 -0.88 -4.14
CA GLU A 87 10.49 -0.51 -3.45
C GLU A 87 9.27 -0.83 -4.33
N LYS A 88 9.33 -0.52 -5.63
CA LYS A 88 8.24 -0.83 -6.58
C LYS A 88 8.00 -2.32 -6.76
N GLU A 89 9.07 -3.11 -6.81
CA GLU A 89 8.98 -4.57 -6.89
C GLU A 89 8.27 -5.14 -5.66
N LEU A 90 8.72 -4.75 -4.46
CA LEU A 90 8.16 -5.23 -3.20
C LEU A 90 6.70 -4.81 -3.01
N MET A 91 6.35 -3.57 -3.36
CA MET A 91 4.96 -3.11 -3.31
C MET A 91 4.03 -3.89 -4.26
N LYS A 92 4.55 -4.38 -5.40
CA LYS A 92 3.79 -5.22 -6.34
C LYS A 92 3.75 -6.69 -5.92
N ALA A 93 4.69 -7.14 -5.10
CA ALA A 93 4.70 -8.49 -4.55
C ALA A 93 3.58 -8.70 -3.53
N CYS A 94 3.09 -7.64 -2.87
CA CYS A 94 1.91 -7.68 -2.03
C CYS A 94 0.69 -8.16 -2.83
N THR A 95 0.06 -9.23 -2.34
CA THR A 95 -1.08 -9.85 -3.01
C THR A 95 -2.37 -9.03 -2.83
N ASP A 96 -3.29 -9.14 -3.78
CA ASP A 96 -4.61 -8.49 -3.70
C ASP A 96 -5.33 -8.77 -2.35
N PRO A 97 -5.35 -10.02 -1.81
CA PRO A 97 -5.91 -10.31 -0.49
C PRO A 97 -5.25 -9.57 0.66
N GLU A 98 -3.92 -9.49 0.71
CA GLU A 98 -3.16 -8.79 1.76
C GLU A 98 -3.48 -7.28 1.75
N LEU A 99 -3.48 -6.68 0.57
CA LEU A 99 -3.81 -5.26 0.41
C LEU A 99 -5.25 -4.94 0.82
N VAL A 100 -6.19 -5.83 0.49
CA VAL A 100 -7.60 -5.68 0.87
C VAL A 100 -7.81 -5.90 2.37
N ALA A 101 -7.11 -6.86 2.96
CA ALA A 101 -7.17 -7.14 4.39
C ALA A 101 -6.63 -5.97 5.23
N ALA A 102 -5.61 -5.26 4.73
CA ALA A 102 -5.08 -4.08 5.39
C ALA A 102 -6.09 -2.93 5.49
N ILE A 103 -7.06 -2.80 4.57
CA ILE A 103 -8.02 -1.70 4.59
C ILE A 103 -9.14 -1.95 5.62
N ILE A 104 -9.13 -1.18 6.71
CA ILE A 104 -10.12 -1.25 7.79
C ILE A 104 -11.45 -0.59 7.36
N GLY A 105 -12.58 -1.24 7.69
CA GLY A 105 -13.94 -0.69 7.54
C GLY A 105 -14.72 -1.15 6.31
N ASN A 106 -16.04 -0.89 6.32
CA ASN A 106 -16.93 -1.10 5.17
C ASN A 106 -16.89 0.14 4.27
N VAL A 107 -16.18 0.04 3.14
CA VAL A 107 -16.27 1.04 2.08
C VAL A 107 -17.54 0.80 1.27
N LYS A 108 -18.61 1.54 1.58
CA LYS A 108 -19.89 1.47 0.86
C LYS A 108 -19.76 2.20 -0.47
N ILE A 109 -19.84 1.48 -1.58
CA ILE A 109 -20.13 2.10 -2.88
C ILE A 109 -21.63 2.40 -2.94
N SER A 110 -21.98 3.67 -2.84
CA SER A 110 -23.27 4.18 -3.31
C SER A 110 -23.03 5.05 -4.55
N ALA A 111 -23.55 4.62 -5.69
CA ALA A 111 -23.63 5.44 -6.90
C ALA A 111 -24.95 5.12 -7.62
N THR A 112 -25.78 6.13 -7.85
CA THR A 112 -26.96 6.06 -8.72
C THR A 112 -26.48 5.73 -10.14
N GLY A 113 -26.63 4.47 -10.55
CA GLY A 113 -26.18 3.97 -11.87
C GLY A 113 -25.46 2.61 -11.86
N LEU A 114 -25.03 2.11 -10.68
CA LEU A 114 -24.36 0.80 -10.58
C LEU A 114 -25.29 -0.36 -11.01
N THR A 115 -26.61 -0.18 -10.85
CA THR A 115 -27.63 -1.14 -11.30
C THR A 115 -27.71 -1.20 -12.83
N GLN A 116 -27.54 -0.07 -13.53
CA GLN A 116 -27.62 0.00 -14.99
C GLN A 116 -26.39 -0.63 -15.64
N LEU A 117 -25.20 -0.45 -15.04
CA LEU A 117 -23.97 -1.09 -15.54
C LEU A 117 -24.02 -2.63 -15.43
N LYS A 118 -24.60 -3.16 -14.35
CA LYS A 118 -24.81 -4.61 -14.17
C LYS A 118 -25.83 -5.18 -15.17
N GLN A 119 -26.86 -4.42 -15.54
CA GLN A 119 -27.84 -4.84 -16.56
C GLN A 119 -27.22 -4.88 -17.97
N LYS A 120 -26.34 -3.92 -18.30
CA LYS A 120 -25.66 -3.88 -19.60
C LYS A 120 -24.70 -5.05 -19.81
N GLN A 121 -24.01 -5.48 -18.74
CA GLN A 121 -23.12 -6.66 -18.76
C GLN A 121 -23.86 -8.01 -18.84
N LYS A 122 -25.13 -8.07 -18.40
CA LYS A 122 -25.96 -9.28 -18.51
C LYS A 122 -26.51 -9.47 -19.93
N ARG A 123 -26.83 -8.37 -20.63
CA ARG A 123 -27.28 -8.37 -22.03
C ARG A 123 -26.18 -8.82 -23.01
N SER A 124 -24.92 -8.43 -22.79
CA SER A 124 -23.81 -8.84 -23.67
C SER A 124 -23.41 -10.30 -23.56
N LYS A 125 -23.86 -11.04 -22.53
CA LYS A 125 -23.64 -12.50 -22.41
C LYS A 125 -24.67 -13.35 -23.14
N THR A 126 -25.81 -12.78 -23.56
CA THR A 126 -26.87 -13.55 -24.23
C THR A 126 -26.69 -13.57 -25.76
N THR A 127 -25.94 -12.63 -26.34
CA THR A 127 -25.79 -12.48 -27.79
C THR A 127 -24.71 -13.34 -28.44
N ASN A 128 -23.86 -14.04 -27.68
CA ASN A 128 -22.75 -14.84 -28.23
C ASN A 128 -22.94 -16.37 -28.09
N GLY A 129 -24.16 -16.84 -27.80
CA GLY A 129 -24.44 -18.26 -27.52
C GLY A 129 -25.44 -18.91 -28.48
N GLY A 130 -25.48 -18.50 -29.75
CA GLY A 130 -26.42 -19.05 -30.73
C GLY A 130 -25.88 -18.93 -32.14
N ASP A 131 -24.96 -19.81 -32.50
CA ASP A 131 -24.96 -20.44 -33.82
C ASP A 131 -24.21 -21.77 -33.70
N SER A 132 -24.98 -22.85 -33.77
CA SER A 132 -24.58 -24.24 -34.00
C SER A 132 -25.47 -24.75 -35.12
#